data_AF-A0A485AMJ3-F1
#
_entry.id   AF-A0A485AMJ3-F1
#
_cell.length_a   1.000
_cell.length_b   1.000
_cell.length_c   1.000
_cell.angle_alpha   90.00
_cell.angle_beta   90.00
_cell.angle_gamma   90.00
#
_symmetry.space_group_name_H-M   'P 1'
#
loop_
_entity.id
_entity.type
_entity.pdbx_description
1 polymer ?
#
loop_
_entity_poly.entity_id
_entity_poly.type
_entity_poly.pdbx_seq_one_letter_code
_entity_poly.pdbx_strand_id
1 'polypeptide(L)' 'MSLWFSHPLFLPSIIVGVTILLWATSLLPEFITALLFFAAAMTAKVAPPDVIFGGFASSAFWLVFSGFRAGYRHP' A
#
# COMPACT_ATOMS: atom_id res chain seq x y z
N MET A 1 -6.72 29.94 -0.15
CA MET A 1 -5.81 28.91 0.39
C MET A 1 -6.56 27.85 1.22
N SER A 2 -7.76 27.40 0.82
CA SER A 2 -8.58 26.41 1.57
C SER A 2 -8.89 25.14 0.76
N LEU A 3 -8.60 25.14 -0.55
CA LEU A 3 -8.96 24.04 -1.46
C LEU A 3 -8.28 22.70 -1.09
N TRP A 4 -7.12 22.75 -0.42
CA TRP A 4 -6.36 21.58 -0.01
C TRP A 4 -7.10 20.66 0.98
N PHE A 5 -7.80 21.22 1.96
CA PHE A 5 -8.52 20.43 2.96
C PHE A 5 -9.79 19.78 2.41
N SER A 6 -10.35 20.33 1.35
CA SER A 6 -11.54 19.80 0.68
C SER A 6 -11.22 18.82 -0.45
N HIS A 7 -9.94 18.61 -0.79
CA HIS A 7 -9.58 17.72 -1.87
C HIS A 7 -9.80 16.25 -1.47
N PRO A 8 -10.44 15.44 -2.33
CA PRO A 8 -10.73 14.03 -2.04
C PRO A 8 -9.46 13.19 -1.80
N LEU A 9 -8.31 13.70 -2.23
CA LEU A 9 -7.00 13.05 -2.07
C LEU A 9 -6.30 13.37 -0.74
N PHE A 10 -6.85 14.27 0.08
CA PHE A 10 -6.23 14.72 1.32
C PHE A 10 -6.15 13.63 2.38
N LEU A 11 -7.23 12.85 2.56
CA LEU A 11 -7.23 11.71 3.48
C LEU A 11 -6.24 10.61 3.06
N PRO A 12 -6.26 10.11 1.80
CA PRO A 12 -5.32 9.08 1.38
C PRO A 12 -3.85 9.54 1.48
N SER A 13 -3.54 10.81 1.19
CA SER A 13 -2.17 11.30 1.30
C SER A 13 -1.65 11.30 2.75
N ILE A 14 -2.51 11.63 3.72
CA ILE A 14 -2.17 11.52 5.15
C ILE A 14 -1.90 10.07 5.52
N ILE A 15 -2.79 9.15 5.13
CA ILE A 15 -2.64 7.72 5.46
C ILE A 15 -1.32 7.18 4.88
N VAL A 16 -1.04 7.46 3.60
CA VAL A 16 0.21 7.07 2.94
C VAL A 16 1.42 7.69 3.63
N GLY A 17 1.36 8.98 3.97
CA GLY A 17 2.44 9.67 4.67
C GLY A 17 2.78 9.02 6.01
N VAL A 18 1.77 8.67 6.81
CA VAL A 18 1.96 7.95 8.09
C VAL A 18 2.54 6.56 7.88
N THR A 19 2.06 5.81 6.88
CA THR A 19 2.60 4.48 6.56
C THR A 19 4.07 4.55 6.15
N ILE A 20 4.46 5.53 5.34
CA ILE A 20 5.86 5.74 4.94
C ILE A 20 6.72 6.07 6.15
N LEU A 21 6.25 6.92 7.07
CA LEU A 21 6.98 7.22 8.31
C LEU A 21 7.15 5.99 9.20
N LEU A 22 6.12 5.15 9.31
CA LEU A 22 6.20 3.89 10.07
C LEU A 22 7.22 2.91 9.46
N TRP A 23 7.28 2.81 8.13
CA TRP A 23 8.33 2.02 7.46
C TRP A 23 9.71 2.65 7.60
N ALA A 24 9.83 3.96 7.44
CA ALA A 24 11.11 4.68 7.53
C ALA A 24 11.72 4.60 8.93
N THR A 25 10.88 4.53 9.97
CA THR A 25 11.31 4.38 11.36
C THR A 25 11.46 2.93 11.81
N SER A 26 11.06 1.96 10.97
CA SER A 26 11.01 0.52 11.30
C SER A 26 10.40 0.22 12.68
N LEU A 27 9.44 1.06 13.13
CA LEU A 27 8.92 1.00 14.49
C LEU A 27 8.04 -0.25 14.70
N LEU A 28 7.42 -0.74 13.62
CA LEU A 28 6.62 -1.95 13.59
C LEU A 28 7.12 -2.87 12.46
N PRO A 29 6.93 -4.20 12.58
CA PRO A 29 7.20 -5.14 11.50
C PRO A 29 6.49 -4.72 10.22
N GLU A 30 7.16 -4.87 9.07
CA GLU A 30 6.69 -4.33 7.79
C GLU A 30 5.30 -4.85 7.42
N PHE A 31 5.02 -6.12 7.71
CA PHE A 31 3.72 -6.75 7.42
C PHE A 31 2.59 -6.16 8.27
N ILE A 32 2.86 -5.80 9.54
CA ILE A 32 1.87 -5.18 10.42
C ILE A 32 1.55 -3.78 9.92
N THR A 33 2.57 -3.00 9.54
CA THR A 33 2.40 -1.66 8.99
C THR A 33 1.59 -1.67 7.70
N ALA A 34 1.80 -2.66 6.82
CA ALA A 34 0.99 -2.85 5.62
C ALA A 34 -0.48 -3.21 5.94
N LEU A 35 -0.71 -4.13 6.90
CA LEU A 35 -2.07 -4.46 7.35
C LEU A 35 -2.79 -3.25 7.95
N LEU A 36 -2.08 -2.45 8.76
CA LEU A 36 -2.62 -1.21 9.33
C LEU A 36 -2.96 -0.19 8.25
N PHE A 37 -2.15 -0.07 7.20
CA PHE A 37 -2.47 0.76 6.04
C PHE A 37 -3.80 0.35 5.40
N PHE A 38 -3.97 -0.94 5.08
CA PHE A 38 -5.22 -1.43 4.48
C PHE A 38 -6.42 -1.24 5.43
N ALA A 39 -6.25 -1.54 6.72
CA ALA A 39 -7.29 -1.36 7.73
C ALA A 39 -7.70 0.12 7.90
N ALA A 40 -6.72 1.03 7.91
CA ALA A 40 -6.97 2.46 7.98
C ALA A 40 -7.68 2.98 6.74
N ALA A 41 -7.25 2.56 5.54
CA ALA A 41 -7.88 2.94 4.27
C ALA A 41 -9.34 2.49 4.18
N MET A 42 -9.63 1.26 4.65
CA MET A 42 -10.99 0.71 4.73
C MET A 42 -11.86 1.44 5.76
N THR A 43 -11.33 1.67 6.97
CA THR A 43 -12.07 2.35 8.06
C THR A 43 -12.38 3.81 7.70
N ALA A 44 -11.44 4.49 7.05
CA ALA A 44 -11.61 5.85 6.55
C ALA A 44 -12.47 5.94 5.27
N LYS A 45 -12.96 4.81 4.76
CA LYS A 45 -13.81 4.71 3.55
C LYS A 45 -13.23 5.48 2.34
N VAL A 46 -11.90 5.42 2.17
CA VAL A 46 -11.19 6.17 1.13
C VAL A 46 -11.60 5.72 -0.27
N ALA A 47 -11.87 4.42 -0.45
CA ALA A 47 -12.30 3.83 -1.70
C ALA A 47 -13.05 2.51 -1.45
N PRO A 48 -13.73 1.94 -2.47
CA PRO A 48 -14.32 0.61 -2.39
C PRO A 48 -13.27 -0.48 -2.12
N PRO A 49 -13.66 -1.60 -1.49
CA PRO A 49 -12.73 -2.71 -1.19
C PRO A 49 -12.04 -3.26 -2.44
N ASP A 50 -12.75 -3.35 -3.58
CA ASP A 50 -12.20 -3.82 -4.86
C ASP A 50 -11.05 -2.94 -5.37
N VAL A 51 -11.09 -1.64 -5.04
CA VAL A 51 -10.03 -0.69 -5.39
C VAL A 51 -8.86 -0.80 -4.41
N ILE A 52 -9.15 -0.86 -3.11
CA ILE A 52 -8.13 -0.95 -2.05
C ILE A 52 -7.31 -2.24 -2.19
N PHE A 53 -7.96 -3.37 -2.48
CA PHE A 53 -7.31 -4.67 -2.66
C PHE A 53 -7.00 -5.02 -4.12
N GLY A 54 -7.31 -4.13 -5.08
CA GLY A 54 -7.08 -4.37 -6.51
C GLY A 54 -5.62 -4.69 -6.86
N GLY A 55 -4.67 -4.18 -6.06
CA GLY A 55 -3.25 -4.51 -6.20
C GLY A 55 -2.95 -6.02 -6.08
N PHE A 56 -3.72 -6.76 -5.28
CA PHE A 56 -3.59 -8.21 -5.14
C PHE A 56 -4.15 -8.99 -6.34
N ALA A 57 -5.04 -8.40 -7.13
CA ALA A 57 -5.55 -9.00 -8.36
C ALA A 57 -4.58 -8.85 -9.55
N SER A 58 -3.55 -7.99 -9.41
CA SER A 58 -2.61 -7.69 -10.49
C SER A 58 -1.68 -8.87 -10.80
N SER A 59 -1.60 -9.26 -12.07
CA SER A 59 -0.63 -10.25 -12.54
C SER A 59 0.81 -9.80 -12.32
N ALA A 60 1.11 -8.51 -12.46
CA ALA A 60 2.43 -7.95 -12.20
C ALA A 60 2.88 -8.15 -10.74
N PHE A 61 1.95 -8.02 -9.78
CA PHE A 61 2.23 -8.29 -8.37
C PHE A 61 2.66 -9.75 -8.16
N TRP A 62 1.90 -10.71 -8.70
CA TRP A 62 2.23 -12.13 -8.59
C TRP A 62 3.48 -12.54 -9.39
N LEU A 63 3.78 -11.85 -10.49
CA LEU A 63 5.00 -12.09 -11.27
C LEU A 63 6.26 -11.84 -10.44
N VAL A 64 6.28 -10.79 -9.61
CA VAL A 64 7.40 -10.50 -8.70
C VAL A 64 7.67 -11.66 -7.73
N PHE A 65 6.61 -12.29 -7.19
CA PHE A 65 6.75 -13.49 -6.35
C PHE A 65 7.23 -14.71 -7.14
N SER A 66 6.78 -14.87 -8.39
CA SER A 66 7.15 -16.01 -9.25
C SER A 66 8.60 -15.96 -9.75
N GLY A 67 9.16 -14.75 -9.94
CA GLY A 67 10.50 -14.51 -10.49
C GLY A 67 11.67 -15.04 -9.64
N PHE A 68 11.45 -15.32 -8.35
CA PHE A 68 12.47 -15.88 -7.46
C PHE A 68 12.95 -17.29 -7.85
N ARG A 69 12.30 -17.99 -8.79
CA ARG A 69 12.72 -19.33 -9.25
C ARG A 69 13.52 -19.38 -10.55
N ALA A 70 13.74 -18.25 -11.26
CA ALA A 70 14.33 -18.26 -12.61
C ALA A 70 15.77 -17.70 -12.72
N GLY A 71 16.47 -17.49 -11.60
CA GLY A 71 17.82 -16.90 -11.58
C GLY A 71 19.01 -17.84 -11.89
N TYR A 72 18.80 -19.15 -12.04
CA TYR A 72 19.88 -20.14 -12.22
C TYR A 72 19.91 -20.77 -13.63
N ARG A 73 19.95 -19.97 -14.70
CA ARG A 73 20.27 -20.50 -16.03
C ARG A 73 21.44 -19.77 -16.66
N HIS A 74 22.64 -20.07 -16.14
CA HIS A 74 23.89 -19.90 -16.87
C HIS A 74 24.14 -21.16 -17.72
N PRO A 75 24.38 -21.05 -19.03
CA PRO A 75 25.28 -21.95 -19.76
C PRO A 75 26.75 -21.54 -19.59
#